data_AF-A0A925WD49-F1
#
_entry.id   AF-A0A925WD49-F1
#
_cell.length_a   1.000
_cell.length_b   1.000
_cell.length_c   1.000
_cell.angle_alpha   90.00
_cell.angle_beta   90.00
_cell.angle_gamma   90.00
#
_symmetry.space_group_name_H-M   'P 1'
#
loop_
_entity.id
_entity.type
_entity.pdbx_description
1 polymer ?
#
loop_
_entity_poly.entity_id
_entity_poly.type
_entity_poly.pdbx_seq_one_letter_code
_entity_poly.pdbx_strand_id
1 'polypeptide(L)'
;ASTYTFSVGGSTPPPPSPVLSNIVAQVTSSNLVFRFAFTTASGASYQVQSSTNLAPPVIWANEAGAISGSGSLTNVSITNVTPLIPQKFFRVLAN
;
A
#
# COMPACT_ATOMS: atom_id res chain seq x y z
N ALA A 1 -41.17 -14.10 29.18
CA ALA A 1 -40.80 -13.76 27.79
C ALA A 1 -39.28 -13.72 27.74
N SER A 2 -38.66 -14.62 26.98
CA SER A 2 -37.21 -14.67 26.84
C SER A 2 -36.78 -13.80 25.66
N THR A 3 -36.02 -12.74 25.95
CA THR A 3 -35.49 -11.83 24.92
C THR A 3 -34.25 -12.47 24.30
N TYR A 4 -34.32 -12.81 23.02
CA TYR A 4 -33.17 -13.22 22.23
C TYR A 4 -32.56 -11.97 21.59
N THR A 5 -31.34 -11.62 21.96
CA THR A 5 -30.57 -10.55 21.30
C THR A 5 -29.74 -11.15 20.17
N PHE A 6 -30.05 -10.79 18.94
CA PHE A 6 -29.25 -11.16 17.77
C PHE A 6 -28.09 -10.15 17.67
N SER A 7 -26.85 -10.62 17.80
CA SER A 7 -25.68 -9.82 17.46
C SER A 7 -25.55 -9.79 15.95
N VAL A 8 -25.96 -8.68 15.31
CA VAL A 8 -25.64 -8.43 13.91
C VAL A 8 -24.12 -8.25 13.86
N GLY A 9 -23.42 -9.27 13.37
CA GLY A 9 -21.99 -9.18 13.12
C GLY A 9 -21.75 -8.06 12.11
N GLY A 10 -21.32 -6.90 12.59
CA GLY A 10 -20.96 -5.78 11.75
C GLY A 10 -19.75 -6.19 10.92
N SER A 11 -19.98 -6.59 9.67
CA SER A 11 -18.92 -6.63 8.68
C SER A 11 -18.45 -5.19 8.50
N THR A 12 -17.33 -4.84 9.11
CA THR A 12 -16.66 -3.57 8.85
C THR A 12 -16.52 -3.44 7.34
N PRO A 13 -16.95 -2.32 6.72
CA PRO A 13 -16.79 -2.13 5.29
C PRO A 13 -15.34 -2.38 4.88
N PRO A 14 -15.09 -3.00 3.71
CA PRO A 14 -13.72 -3.13 3.22
C PRO A 14 -13.07 -1.75 3.17
N PRO A 15 -11.78 -1.63 3.54
CA PRO A 15 -11.09 -0.35 3.49
C PRO A 15 -11.24 0.29 2.11
N PRO A 16 -11.46 1.61 2.04
CA PRO A 16 -11.53 2.29 0.77
C PRO A 16 -10.20 2.14 0.01
N SER A 17 -10.30 1.93 -1.29
CA SER A 17 -9.12 1.81 -2.15
C SER A 17 -8.27 3.09 -2.06
N PRO A 18 -6.94 2.97 -1.94
CA PRO A 18 -6.07 4.13 -1.86
C PRO A 18 -6.12 4.89 -3.19
N VAL A 19 -6.43 6.19 -3.13
CA VAL A 19 -6.29 7.08 -4.28
C VAL A 19 -4.87 7.65 -4.25
N LEU A 20 -4.06 7.24 -5.22
CA LEU A 20 -2.70 7.75 -5.40
C LEU A 20 -2.80 9.17 -5.96
N SER A 21 -2.31 10.15 -5.21
CA SER A 21 -2.39 11.57 -5.59
C SER A 21 -1.09 12.06 -6.22
N ASN A 22 0.04 11.43 -5.89
CA ASN A 22 1.34 11.76 -6.49
C ASN A 22 2.29 10.56 -6.46
N ILE A 23 2.99 10.31 -7.56
CA ILE A 23 4.05 9.31 -7.66
C ILE A 23 5.26 9.99 -8.28
N VAL A 24 6.36 10.07 -7.54
CA VAL A 24 7.60 10.71 -8.01
C VAL A 24 8.75 9.72 -7.91
N ALA A 25 9.39 9.45 -9.03
CA ALA A 25 10.69 8.78 -9.05
C ALA A 25 11.79 9.84 -8.99
N GLN A 26 12.69 9.73 -8.02
CA GLN A 26 13.81 10.63 -7.85
C GLN A 26 15.12 9.82 -7.79
N VAL A 27 16.12 10.21 -8.59
CA VAL A 27 17.46 9.64 -8.49
C VAL A 27 18.26 10.44 -7.46
N THR A 28 18.84 9.77 -6.48
CA THR A 28 19.72 10.37 -5.46
C THR A 28 21.08 9.69 -5.51
N SER A 29 22.09 10.40 -6.02
CA SER A 29 23.55 10.10 -6.04
C SER A 29 24.03 8.72 -6.52
N SER A 30 23.17 7.72 -6.63
CA SER A 30 23.38 6.34 -7.11
C SER A 30 22.11 5.50 -6.89
N ASN A 31 21.23 5.85 -5.95
CA ASN A 31 19.98 5.14 -5.70
C ASN A 31 18.81 5.77 -6.45
N LEU A 32 17.82 4.94 -6.81
CA LEU A 32 16.55 5.42 -7.32
C LEU A 32 15.51 5.33 -6.20
N VAL A 33 14.98 6.46 -5.76
CA VAL A 33 13.97 6.54 -4.71
C VAL A 33 12.61 6.77 -5.34
N PHE A 34 11.68 5.85 -5.11
CA PHE A 34 10.27 6.03 -5.45
C PHE A 34 9.53 6.62 -4.26
N ARG A 35 8.87 7.76 -4.46
CA ARG A 35 8.00 8.40 -3.48
C ARG A 35 6.56 8.25 -3.89
N PHE A 36 5.75 7.66 -3.01
CA PHE A 36 4.31 7.51 -3.15
C PHE A 36 3.62 8.44 -2.19
N ALA A 37 2.68 9.25 -2.68
CA ALA A 37 1.79 10.04 -1.85
C ALA A 37 0.34 9.62 -2.13
N PHE A 38 -0.36 9.22 -1.07
CA PHE A 38 -1.75 8.77 -1.16
C PHE A 38 -2.53 9.12 0.10
N THR A 39 -3.82 9.38 -0.07
CA THR A 39 -4.72 9.65 1.05
C THR A 39 -5.09 8.32 1.70
N THR A 40 -4.89 8.22 3.01
CA THR A 40 -5.25 7.06 3.80
C THR A 40 -6.61 7.26 4.47
N ALA A 41 -7.31 6.17 4.79
CA ALA A 41 -8.49 6.19 5.64
C ALA A 41 -8.11 5.83 7.09
N SER A 42 -8.73 6.51 8.06
CA SER A 42 -8.48 6.22 9.48
C SER A 42 -8.90 4.79 9.83
N GLY A 43 -8.03 4.05 10.53
CA GLY A 43 -8.29 2.68 10.95
C GLY A 43 -8.04 1.61 9.87
N ALA A 44 -7.65 2.00 8.65
CA ALA A 44 -7.21 1.08 7.61
C ALA A 44 -5.70 0.81 7.69
N SER A 45 -5.24 -0.30 7.12
CA SER A 45 -3.82 -0.58 6.95
C SER A 45 -3.46 -0.65 5.47
N TYR A 46 -2.28 -0.15 5.12
CA TYR A 46 -1.80 -0.12 3.73
C TYR A 46 -0.44 -0.80 3.62
N GLN A 47 -0.15 -1.38 2.46
CA GLN A 47 1.14 -1.99 2.19
C GLN A 47 1.63 -1.65 0.79
N VAL A 48 2.87 -1.14 0.71
CA VAL A 48 3.54 -0.96 -0.59
C VAL A 48 4.17 -2.28 -0.99
N GLN A 49 3.78 -2.76 -2.17
CA GLN A 49 4.28 -4.00 -2.73
C GLN A 49 4.90 -3.79 -4.08
N SER A 50 5.85 -4.65 -4.44
CA SER A 50 6.44 -4.69 -5.77
C SER A 50 6.37 -6.08 -6.39
N SER A 51 6.46 -6.13 -7.71
CA SER A 51 6.70 -7.35 -8.47
C SER A 51 7.64 -7.07 -9.63
N THR A 52 8.39 -8.09 -10.06
CA THR A 52 9.26 -8.02 -11.25
C THR A 52 8.54 -8.46 -12.53
N ASN A 53 7.31 -8.98 -12.44
CA ASN A 53 6.53 -9.45 -13.57
C ASN A 53 5.03 -9.25 -13.31
N LEU A 54 4.24 -9.01 -14.35
CA LEU A 54 2.77 -8.97 -14.29
C LEU A 54 2.12 -10.18 -14.99
N ALA A 55 2.90 -11.11 -15.53
CA ALA A 55 2.39 -12.37 -16.05
C ALA A 55 1.99 -13.32 -14.91
N PRO A 56 0.79 -13.93 -14.95
CA PRO A 56 0.36 -14.89 -13.94
C PRO A 56 1.28 -16.12 -13.85
N PRO A 57 1.55 -16.64 -12.64
CA PRO A 57 1.13 -16.11 -11.34
C PRO A 57 1.97 -14.89 -10.92
N VAL A 58 1.30 -13.80 -10.52
CA VAL A 58 1.97 -12.58 -10.08
C VAL A 58 2.32 -12.67 -8.60
N ILE A 59 3.60 -12.63 -8.29
CA ILE A 59 4.11 -12.65 -6.91
C ILE A 59 4.43 -11.22 -6.49
N TRP A 60 3.80 -10.76 -5.41
CA TRP A 60 4.00 -9.43 -4.84
C TRP A 60 4.81 -9.52 -3.54
N ALA A 61 5.93 -8.81 -3.48
CA ALA A 61 6.77 -8.69 -2.29
C ALA A 61 6.52 -7.37 -1.58
N ASN A 62 6.65 -7.36 -0.25
CA ASN A 62 6.49 -6.15 0.55
C ASN A 62 7.79 -5.33 0.54
N GLU A 63 7.71 -4.04 0.20
CA GLU A 63 8.88 -3.14 0.14
C GLU A 63 8.99 -2.25 1.40
N ALA A 64 7.93 -2.18 2.20
CA ALA A 64 7.87 -1.41 3.45
C ALA A 64 7.12 -2.18 4.53
N GLY A 65 7.17 -1.65 5.77
CA GLY A 65 6.25 -2.05 6.82
C GLY A 65 4.84 -1.55 6.55
N ALA A 66 3.85 -2.16 7.22
CA ALA A 66 2.47 -1.72 7.12
C ALA A 66 2.31 -0.26 7.52
N ILE A 67 1.54 0.49 6.75
CA ILE A 67 1.27 1.91 6.93
C ILE A 67 -0.11 2.05 7.55
N SER A 68 -0.17 2.57 8.77
CA SER A 68 -1.43 2.86 9.43
C SER A 68 -2.09 4.08 8.81
N GLY A 69 -3.35 3.92 8.43
CA GLY A 69 -4.13 5.02 7.88
C GLY A 69 -4.65 5.95 8.98
N SER A 70 -4.48 7.26 8.74
CA SER A 70 -4.82 8.33 9.67
C SER A 70 -5.93 9.25 9.14
N GLY A 71 -6.48 8.99 7.95
CA GLY A 71 -7.43 9.89 7.29
C GLY A 71 -6.76 11.01 6.49
N SER A 72 -5.43 10.99 6.36
CA SER A 72 -4.64 12.10 5.80
C SER A 72 -3.69 11.62 4.69
N LEU A 73 -3.17 12.59 3.93
CA LEU A 73 -2.13 12.36 2.93
C LEU A 73 -0.88 11.80 3.60
N THR A 74 -0.43 10.63 3.14
CA THR A 74 0.75 9.95 3.65
C THR A 74 1.78 9.82 2.54
N ASN A 75 3.06 10.05 2.89
CA ASN A 75 4.18 9.93 1.98
C ASN A 75 5.04 8.72 2.36
N VAL A 76 5.35 7.87 1.39
CA VAL A 76 6.19 6.67 1.58
C VAL A 76 7.33 6.72 0.57
N SER A 77 8.55 6.42 1.02
CA SER A 77 9.73 6.36 0.15
C SER A 77 10.27 4.94 0.11
N ILE A 78 10.48 4.40 -1.10
CA ILE A 78 11.13 3.12 -1.34
C ILE A 78 12.47 3.39 -2.03
N THR A 79 13.56 2.98 -1.40
CA THR A 79 14.90 3.11 -1.97
C THR A 79 15.26 1.87 -2.75
N ASN A 80 15.53 2.04 -4.03
CA ASN A 80 16.04 1.01 -4.92
C ASN A 80 17.55 1.22 -5.08
N VAL A 81 18.35 0.24 -4.63
CA VAL A 81 19.81 0.28 -4.70
C VAL A 81 20.31 -0.16 -6.08
N THR A 82 21.24 0.59 -6.66
CA THR A 82 21.98 0.19 -7.86
C THR A 82 23.13 -0.78 -7.50
N PRO A 83 23.58 -1.66 -8.42
CA PRO A 83 23.25 -1.72 -9.85
C PRO A 83 21.99 -2.53 -10.21
N LEU A 84 21.23 -1.94 -11.14
CA LEU A 84 20.21 -2.53 -12.02
C LEU A 84 19.36 -3.67 -11.41
N ILE A 85 18.45 -3.33 -10.49
CA ILE A 85 17.30 -4.23 -10.27
C ILE A 85 16.49 -4.26 -11.58
N PRO A 86 16.00 -5.43 -12.06
CA PRO A 86 15.05 -5.48 -13.16
C PRO A 86 13.86 -4.54 -12.92
N GLN A 87 13.22 -4.11 -14.01
CA GLN A 87 11.99 -3.33 -13.95
C GLN A 87 11.03 -3.90 -12.89
N LYS A 88 10.57 -3.01 -12.00
CA LYS A 88 9.58 -3.35 -10.98
C LYS A 88 8.27 -2.63 -11.25
N PHE A 89 7.18 -3.33 -10.97
CA PHE A 89 5.84 -2.79 -10.87
C PHE A 89 5.53 -2.58 -9.39
N PHE A 90 4.91 -1.46 -9.05
CA PHE A 90 4.55 -1.14 -7.67
C PHE A 90 3.04 -1.00 -7.53
N ARG A 91 2.51 -1.39 -6.37
CA ARG A 91 1.12 -1.13 -5.98
C ARG A 91 1.03 -0.77 -4.51
N VAL A 92 -0.05 -0.10 -4.15
CA VAL A 92 -0.47 0.06 -2.75
C VAL A 92 -1.68 -0.84 -2.53
N LEU A 93 -1.54 -1.80 -1.62
CA LEU A 93 -2.61 -2.67 -1.16
C LEU A 93 -3.25 -2.05 0.09
N ALA A 94 -4.57 -2.05 0.18
CA ALA A 94 -5.29 -1.79 1.43
C ALA A 94 -5.74 -3.12 2.05
N ASN A 95 -5.52 -3.26 3.36
CA ASN A 95 -5.85 -4.42 4.19
C ASN A 95 -6.89 -4.04 5.23
#